data_AF-A0A1I0GEF1-F1
#
_entry.id   AF-A0A1I0GEF1-F1
#
_cell.length_a   1.000
_cell.length_b   1.000
_cell.length_c   1.000
_cell.angle_alpha   90.00
_cell.angle_beta   90.00
_cell.angle_gamma   90.00
#
_symmetry.space_group_name_H-M   'P 1'
#
loop_
_entity.id
_entity.type
_entity.pdbx_description
1 polymer ?
#
loop_
_entity_poly.entity_id
_entity_poly.type
_entity_poly.pdbx_seq_one_letter_code
_entity_poly.pdbx_strand_id
1 'polypeptide(L)'
;MSATSRPRLLPAVVLGLAVLLAPGTAAAKGGDDPVASAEDGATTTTATAGDFAVTVNGRVTNPAAGQEARLRDVTPTGPIAVRGRHVGFTIDPATLGVHDYTLTGAPDPQRMVTAPTVVFASKVPQLTAAQLRSVRIGELRLRDGVLVAEFTTAAGKLKVQAKDAPQGGIFQMEQEFGGPVEYVHTLGPTLFYFVNEYTGKVNFGNGVPGDTTHQMLLGKDSPQVATKLAQDGTTTRWSVASGGRMGGVLGEDAIELSAGATDCTSDCQARNRIRGSVPVPPEPVSPTPIG
;
A
#
# COMPACT_ATOMS: atom_id res chain seq x y z
N MET A 1 82.62 21.92 -5.60
CA MET A 1 82.17 21.03 -4.51
C MET A 1 80.66 20.91 -4.67
N SER A 2 80.18 19.90 -5.42
CA SER A 2 79.67 18.61 -4.88
C SER A 2 78.53 18.86 -3.87
N ALA A 3 77.31 18.34 -3.99
CA ALA A 3 76.84 17.16 -4.69
C ALA A 3 75.32 17.20 -5.00
N THR A 4 74.97 16.43 -6.01
CA THR A 4 73.68 15.83 -6.39
C THR A 4 72.82 15.27 -5.26
N SER A 5 71.48 15.37 -5.37
CA SER A 5 70.59 14.20 -5.24
C SER A 5 69.21 14.42 -5.87
N ARG A 6 68.70 13.37 -6.50
CA ARG A 6 67.46 13.23 -7.29
C ARG A 6 66.40 12.46 -6.44
N PRO A 7 65.19 12.17 -6.96
CA PRO A 7 63.92 12.29 -6.26
C PRO A 7 63.50 11.03 -5.48
N ARG A 8 62.47 11.14 -4.61
CA ARG A 8 61.72 9.98 -4.12
C ARG A 8 60.21 10.23 -4.14
N LEU A 9 59.53 9.28 -4.77
CA LEU A 9 58.08 9.09 -4.82
C LEU A 9 57.55 8.59 -3.46
N LEU A 10 56.35 9.09 -3.09
CA LEU A 10 55.18 8.46 -2.43
C LEU A 10 55.38 7.51 -1.22
N PRO A 11 54.52 7.59 -0.17
CA PRO A 11 53.12 7.18 -0.32
C PRO A 11 52.07 8.11 0.34
N ALA A 12 50.91 8.19 -0.32
CA ALA A 12 49.67 8.66 0.27
C ALA A 12 49.17 7.63 1.29
N VAL A 13 49.10 8.03 2.56
CA VAL A 13 48.38 7.28 3.59
C VAL A 13 46.92 7.70 3.50
N VAL A 14 46.10 6.88 2.84
CA VAL A 14 44.64 6.98 2.93
C VAL A 14 44.25 6.38 4.27
N LEU A 15 43.82 7.25 5.20
CA LEU A 15 43.21 6.84 6.45
C LEU A 15 41.84 6.21 6.10
N GLY A 16 41.70 4.91 6.34
CA GLY A 16 40.44 4.20 6.16
C GLY A 16 39.37 4.76 7.09
N LEU A 17 38.37 5.42 6.52
CA LEU A 17 37.13 5.74 7.22
C LEU A 17 36.30 4.45 7.31
N ALA A 18 36.24 3.85 8.49
CA ALA A 18 35.24 2.84 8.79
C ALA A 18 33.86 3.51 8.79
N VAL A 19 33.08 3.30 7.72
CA VAL A 19 31.66 3.66 7.69
C VAL A 19 30.93 2.62 8.53
N LEU A 20 30.58 2.99 9.76
CA LEU A 20 29.55 2.31 10.53
C LEU A 20 28.23 2.42 9.74
N LEU A 21 27.66 1.27 9.39
CA LEU A 21 26.31 1.13 8.83
C LEU A 21 25.31 1.73 9.82
N ALA A 22 24.78 2.91 9.52
CA ALA A 22 23.61 3.46 10.18
C ALA A 22 22.34 2.81 9.61
N PRO A 23 21.35 2.42 10.43
CA PRO A 23 20.08 1.89 9.95
C PRO A 23 19.33 2.93 9.11
N GLY A 24 18.78 2.47 7.99
CA GLY A 24 18.11 3.31 6.99
C GLY A 24 16.93 4.09 7.57
N THR A 25 16.85 5.37 7.18
CA THR A 25 15.74 6.26 7.52
C THR A 25 14.72 6.25 6.39
N ALA A 26 13.53 5.73 6.64
CA ALA A 26 12.39 5.83 5.72
C ALA A 26 11.64 7.16 5.93
N ALA A 27 11.20 7.77 4.83
CA ALA A 27 10.37 8.99 4.86
C ALA A 27 8.90 8.61 4.66
N ALA A 28 8.09 8.74 5.71
CA ALA A 28 6.65 8.53 5.65
C ALA A 28 5.98 9.59 4.75
N LYS A 29 5.31 9.16 3.67
CA LYS A 29 4.47 10.04 2.82
C LYS A 29 3.01 9.56 2.84
N GLY A 30 2.36 9.79 3.97
CA GLY A 30 0.90 9.65 4.12
C GLY A 30 0.22 11.02 4.03
N GLY A 31 -0.73 11.18 3.11
CA GLY A 31 -1.69 12.29 3.12
C GLY A 31 -1.99 12.89 1.75
N ASP A 32 -3.28 12.96 1.46
CA ASP A 32 -3.98 13.49 0.28
C ASP A 32 -3.42 14.80 -0.29
N ASP A 33 -2.94 14.74 -1.53
CA ASP A 33 -3.16 15.72 -2.62
C ASP A 33 -2.27 15.35 -3.82
N PRO A 34 -2.76 15.40 -5.08
CA PRO A 34 -1.93 15.20 -6.25
C PRO A 34 -1.28 16.54 -6.62
N VAL A 35 -0.38 17.04 -5.76
CA VAL A 35 0.54 18.10 -6.17
C VAL A 35 1.92 17.48 -6.27
N ALA A 36 2.41 17.41 -7.50
CA ALA A 36 3.78 17.07 -7.81
C ALA A 36 4.71 18.08 -7.12
N SER A 37 5.34 17.67 -6.03
CA SER A 37 6.51 18.35 -5.50
C SER A 37 7.69 17.39 -5.62
N ALA A 38 8.57 17.72 -6.56
CA ALA A 38 9.94 17.23 -6.58
C ALA A 38 10.67 17.83 -5.38
N GLU A 39 11.17 17.00 -4.48
CA GLU A 39 12.22 17.39 -3.54
C GLU A 39 13.24 16.24 -3.46
N ASP A 40 14.42 16.53 -4.00
CA ASP A 40 15.65 15.76 -3.89
C ASP A 40 16.12 15.71 -2.43
N GLY A 41 16.51 14.53 -1.94
CA GLY A 41 17.19 14.47 -0.64
C GLY A 41 17.13 13.14 0.11
N ALA A 42 17.34 12.01 -0.54
CA ALA A 42 17.90 10.81 0.08
C ALA A 42 18.34 9.88 -1.06
N THR A 43 19.43 9.13 -0.89
CA THR A 43 19.76 8.00 -1.78
C THR A 43 18.77 6.86 -1.48
N THR A 44 17.47 7.13 -1.63
CA THR A 44 16.44 6.11 -1.67
C THR A 44 16.59 5.41 -3.01
N THR A 45 16.74 4.10 -3.00
CA THR A 45 16.54 3.31 -4.21
C THR A 45 15.08 3.56 -4.63
N THR A 46 14.88 4.50 -5.55
CA THR A 46 13.55 4.92 -5.98
C THR A 46 12.85 3.74 -6.62
N ALA A 47 11.67 3.37 -6.10
CA ALA A 47 10.80 2.40 -6.75
C ALA A 47 10.60 2.77 -8.21
N THR A 48 10.54 1.75 -9.04
CA THR A 48 10.13 1.89 -10.43
C THR A 48 8.70 2.40 -10.46
N ALA A 49 8.43 3.38 -11.32
CA ALA A 49 7.08 3.92 -11.47
C ALA A 49 6.06 2.81 -11.81
N GLY A 50 4.87 2.93 -11.21
CA GLY A 50 3.74 2.08 -11.52
C GLY A 50 3.05 2.47 -12.82
N ASP A 51 2.25 1.56 -13.36
CA ASP A 51 1.53 1.69 -14.63
C ASP A 51 0.21 0.90 -14.60
N PHE A 52 -0.85 1.52 -14.09
CA PHE A 52 -2.16 0.85 -14.04
C PHE A 52 -2.87 0.91 -15.40
N ALA A 53 -3.24 -0.27 -15.89
CA ALA A 53 -4.28 -0.48 -16.89
C ALA A 53 -5.57 -1.00 -16.23
N VAL A 54 -6.72 -0.44 -16.63
CA VAL A 54 -8.03 -0.88 -16.14
C VAL A 54 -8.93 -1.31 -17.28
N THR A 55 -9.59 -2.46 -17.11
CA THR A 55 -10.58 -2.98 -18.05
C THR A 55 -11.98 -2.85 -17.47
N VAL A 56 -12.84 -2.09 -18.15
CA VAL A 56 -14.27 -1.95 -17.81
C VAL A 56 -15.08 -2.36 -19.03
N ASN A 57 -16.03 -3.29 -18.87
CA ASN A 57 -16.92 -3.76 -19.95
C ASN A 57 -16.15 -4.15 -21.24
N GLY A 58 -14.99 -4.79 -21.08
CA GLY A 58 -14.11 -5.21 -22.19
C GLY A 58 -13.23 -4.10 -22.78
N ARG A 59 -13.36 -2.85 -22.35
CA ARG A 59 -12.50 -1.74 -22.80
C ARG A 59 -11.34 -1.51 -21.83
N VAL A 60 -10.12 -1.62 -22.33
CA VAL A 60 -8.89 -1.31 -21.59
C VAL A 60 -8.58 0.19 -21.68
N THR A 61 -8.21 0.77 -20.54
CA THR A 61 -7.73 2.15 -20.40
C THR A 61 -6.37 2.11 -19.71
N ASN A 62 -5.34 2.59 -20.38
CA ASN A 62 -3.98 2.75 -19.85
C ASN A 62 -3.42 4.10 -20.37
N PRO A 63 -3.48 5.20 -19.58
CA PRO A 63 -2.92 6.47 -20.00
C PRO A 63 -1.39 6.42 -19.99
N ALA A 64 -0.74 7.06 -20.97
CA ALA A 64 0.71 7.22 -20.95
C ALA A 64 1.18 8.02 -19.71
N ALA A 65 2.44 7.86 -19.31
CA ALA A 65 3.03 8.60 -18.20
C ALA A 65 2.80 10.12 -18.31
N GLY A 66 2.44 10.76 -17.19
CA GLY A 66 2.06 12.16 -17.12
C GLY A 66 0.66 12.49 -17.65
N GLN A 67 -0.04 11.53 -18.26
CA GLN A 67 -1.41 11.69 -18.75
C GLN A 67 -2.42 11.15 -17.73
N GLU A 68 -3.63 11.66 -17.83
CA GLU A 68 -4.76 11.23 -17.02
C GLU A 68 -5.86 10.65 -17.91
N ALA A 69 -6.41 9.52 -17.51
CA ALA A 69 -7.64 8.98 -18.09
C ALA A 69 -8.77 9.04 -17.07
N ARG A 70 -9.99 9.36 -17.55
CA ARG A 70 -11.21 9.35 -16.75
C ARG A 70 -12.32 8.56 -17.43
N LEU A 71 -13.11 7.86 -16.63
CA LEU A 71 -14.37 7.24 -17.02
C LEU A 71 -15.44 7.67 -16.01
N ARG A 72 -16.63 8.03 -16.48
CA ARG A 72 -17.75 8.50 -15.64
C ARG A 72 -19.07 7.94 -16.15
N ASP A 73 -20.03 7.82 -15.26
CA ASP A 73 -21.42 7.45 -15.53
C ASP A 73 -21.59 6.14 -16.31
N VAL A 74 -20.72 5.15 -16.03
CA VAL A 74 -20.76 3.83 -16.66
C VAL A 74 -21.35 2.81 -15.71
N THR A 75 -22.37 2.07 -16.17
CA THR A 75 -22.82 0.86 -15.49
C THR A 75 -21.85 -0.28 -15.82
N PRO A 76 -21.12 -0.84 -14.84
CA PRO A 76 -20.28 -2.00 -15.09
C PRO A 76 -21.17 -3.24 -15.30
N THR A 77 -20.85 -4.03 -16.32
CA THR A 77 -21.60 -5.26 -16.69
C THR A 77 -20.89 -6.54 -16.25
N GLY A 78 -19.75 -6.41 -15.59
CA GLY A 78 -18.94 -7.52 -15.09
C GLY A 78 -17.75 -7.00 -14.29
N PRO A 79 -16.86 -7.90 -13.82
CA PRO A 79 -15.71 -7.54 -13.02
C PRO A 79 -14.79 -6.51 -13.70
N ILE A 80 -14.29 -5.56 -12.91
CA ILE A 80 -13.36 -4.52 -13.35
C ILE A 80 -11.94 -5.01 -13.05
N ALA A 81 -11.17 -5.34 -14.08
CA ALA A 81 -9.81 -5.79 -13.92
C ALA A 81 -8.85 -4.60 -13.79
N VAL A 82 -8.08 -4.54 -12.71
CA VAL A 82 -7.00 -3.56 -12.48
C VAL A 82 -5.67 -4.29 -12.55
N ARG A 83 -4.79 -3.88 -13.47
CA ARG A 83 -3.51 -4.54 -13.71
C ARG A 83 -2.42 -3.48 -13.70
N GLY A 84 -1.49 -3.58 -12.76
CA GLY A 84 -0.32 -2.74 -12.66
C GLY A 84 0.96 -3.54 -12.89
N ARG A 85 2.09 -2.83 -12.82
CA ARG A 85 3.44 -3.39 -12.82
C ARG A 85 3.72 -4.17 -11.54
N HIS A 86 3.41 -3.59 -10.38
CA HIS A 86 3.73 -4.12 -9.06
C HIS A 86 2.54 -4.80 -8.41
N VAL A 87 1.32 -4.32 -8.68
CA VAL A 87 0.10 -4.86 -8.09
C VAL A 87 -1.00 -5.11 -9.13
N GLY A 88 -1.86 -6.08 -8.87
CA GLY A 88 -3.06 -6.34 -9.66
C GLY A 88 -4.20 -6.84 -8.80
N PHE A 89 -5.45 -6.55 -9.18
CA PHE A 89 -6.65 -7.00 -8.48
C PHE A 89 -7.89 -6.86 -9.35
N THR A 90 -9.02 -7.37 -8.88
CA THR A 90 -10.32 -7.23 -9.55
C THR A 90 -11.32 -6.58 -8.60
N ILE A 91 -12.11 -5.62 -9.10
CA ILE A 91 -13.26 -5.09 -8.37
C ILE A 91 -14.50 -5.79 -8.90
N ASP A 92 -15.30 -6.39 -8.02
CA ASP A 92 -16.57 -7.02 -8.37
C ASP A 92 -17.74 -6.04 -8.12
N PRO A 93 -18.41 -5.53 -9.16
CA PRO A 93 -19.55 -4.63 -8.98
C PRO A 93 -20.75 -5.24 -8.25
N ALA A 94 -20.86 -6.57 -8.19
CA ALA A 94 -21.97 -7.24 -7.51
C ALA A 94 -21.87 -7.15 -5.98
N THR A 95 -20.66 -6.97 -5.46
CA THR A 95 -20.39 -6.83 -4.01
C THR A 95 -19.72 -5.51 -3.67
N LEU A 96 -19.20 -4.80 -4.68
CA LEU A 96 -18.21 -3.73 -4.57
C LEU A 96 -16.93 -4.16 -3.82
N GLY A 97 -16.68 -5.47 -3.74
CA GLY A 97 -15.50 -6.05 -3.15
C GLY A 97 -14.28 -6.03 -4.07
N VAL A 98 -13.11 -6.05 -3.47
CA VAL A 98 -11.83 -6.25 -4.16
C VAL A 98 -11.37 -7.69 -3.95
N HIS A 99 -10.94 -8.33 -5.02
CA HIS A 99 -10.52 -9.72 -5.05
C HIS A 99 -9.12 -9.85 -5.66
N ASP A 100 -8.40 -10.88 -5.19
CA ASP A 100 -7.09 -11.28 -5.69
C ASP A 100 -6.08 -10.13 -5.74
N TYR A 101 -6.00 -9.35 -4.66
CA TYR A 101 -4.98 -8.31 -4.54
C TYR A 101 -3.61 -8.94 -4.48
N THR A 102 -2.86 -8.81 -5.57
CA THR A 102 -1.67 -9.58 -5.88
C THR A 102 -0.48 -8.65 -6.01
N LEU A 103 0.61 -8.95 -5.30
CA LEU A 103 1.93 -8.43 -5.65
C LEU A 103 2.48 -9.26 -6.81
N THR A 104 2.91 -8.62 -7.90
CA THR A 104 3.34 -9.33 -9.12
C THR A 104 4.73 -9.97 -8.99
N GLY A 105 5.56 -9.44 -8.09
CA GLY A 105 6.97 -9.79 -7.97
C GLY A 105 7.88 -9.15 -9.00
N ALA A 106 7.40 -8.12 -9.71
CA ALA A 106 8.20 -7.36 -10.67
C ALA A 106 9.54 -6.91 -10.03
N PRO A 107 10.67 -6.98 -10.76
CA PRO A 107 11.95 -6.50 -10.26
C PRO A 107 11.89 -5.04 -9.81
N ASP A 108 12.16 -4.84 -8.53
CA ASP A 108 12.22 -3.55 -7.86
C ASP A 108 13.07 -3.69 -6.59
N PRO A 109 13.91 -2.71 -6.23
CA PRO A 109 14.67 -2.73 -4.97
C PRO A 109 13.79 -2.86 -3.71
N GLN A 110 12.53 -2.46 -3.81
CA GLN A 110 11.56 -2.53 -2.72
C GLN A 110 10.59 -3.72 -2.88
N ARG A 111 10.78 -4.65 -3.82
CA ARG A 111 9.86 -5.80 -3.92
C ARG A 111 9.93 -6.68 -2.67
N MET A 112 8.78 -7.19 -2.23
CA MET A 112 8.70 -8.14 -1.11
C MET A 112 8.48 -9.59 -1.55
N VAL A 113 8.21 -9.81 -2.83
CA VAL A 113 7.99 -11.14 -3.40
C VAL A 113 8.71 -11.23 -4.75
N THR A 114 9.09 -12.44 -5.13
CA THR A 114 9.80 -12.72 -6.41
C THR A 114 8.91 -13.43 -7.43
N ALA A 115 7.68 -13.79 -7.04
CA ALA A 115 6.66 -14.39 -7.87
C ALA A 115 5.28 -13.84 -7.49
N PRO A 116 4.28 -13.93 -8.39
CA PRO A 116 2.91 -13.49 -8.11
C PRO A 116 2.39 -14.08 -6.80
N THR A 117 2.05 -13.20 -5.86
CA THR A 117 1.59 -13.57 -4.51
C THR A 117 0.32 -12.80 -4.19
N VAL A 118 -0.78 -13.54 -4.00
CA VAL A 118 -2.05 -12.96 -3.54
C VAL A 118 -1.89 -12.57 -2.08
N VAL A 119 -1.95 -11.27 -1.78
CA VAL A 119 -1.90 -10.73 -0.42
C VAL A 119 -3.28 -10.79 0.22
N PHE A 120 -4.31 -10.35 -0.51
CA PHE A 120 -5.70 -10.50 -0.09
C PHE A 120 -6.45 -11.32 -1.13
N ALA A 121 -6.98 -12.47 -0.72
CA ALA A 121 -7.96 -13.19 -1.52
C ALA A 121 -9.20 -12.31 -1.71
N SER A 122 -9.62 -11.59 -0.66
CA SER A 122 -10.72 -10.65 -0.75
C SER A 122 -10.67 -9.52 0.29
N LYS A 123 -11.29 -8.39 -0.06
CA LYS A 123 -11.69 -7.30 0.81
C LYS A 123 -13.09 -6.87 0.41
N VAL A 124 -14.09 -7.29 1.18
CA VAL A 124 -15.51 -7.20 0.77
C VAL A 124 -16.34 -6.44 1.81
N PRO A 125 -16.96 -5.31 1.44
CA PRO A 125 -18.00 -4.70 2.24
C PRO A 125 -19.27 -5.55 2.18
N GLN A 126 -19.85 -5.88 3.33
CA GLN A 126 -21.09 -6.65 3.45
C GLN A 126 -22.28 -5.69 3.25
N LEU A 127 -22.58 -5.41 1.98
CA LEU A 127 -23.64 -4.50 1.59
C LEU A 127 -24.98 -5.23 1.43
N THR A 128 -26.05 -4.59 1.88
CA THR A 128 -27.41 -5.10 1.64
C THR A 128 -27.77 -5.01 0.15
N ALA A 129 -28.74 -5.80 -0.29
CA ALA A 129 -29.29 -5.69 -1.64
C ALA A 129 -29.77 -4.26 -1.97
N ALA A 130 -30.26 -3.52 -0.96
CA ALA A 130 -30.67 -2.14 -1.12
C ALA A 130 -29.49 -1.20 -1.44
N GLN A 131 -28.34 -1.41 -0.79
CA GLN A 131 -27.12 -0.65 -1.01
C GLN A 131 -26.44 -0.96 -2.34
N LEU A 132 -26.67 -2.15 -2.90
CA LEU A 132 -26.13 -2.57 -4.21
C LEU A 132 -27.04 -2.21 -5.39
N ARG A 133 -28.17 -1.53 -5.16
CA ARG A 133 -29.03 -1.10 -6.27
C ARG A 133 -28.39 0.00 -7.10
N SER A 134 -28.51 -0.12 -8.42
CA SER A 134 -28.10 0.89 -9.40
C SER A 134 -26.62 1.27 -9.33
N VAL A 135 -25.73 0.29 -9.07
CA VAL A 135 -24.28 0.49 -9.08
C VAL A 135 -23.84 1.11 -10.41
N ARG A 136 -23.10 2.22 -10.32
CA ARG A 136 -22.41 2.87 -11.45
C ARG A 136 -21.01 3.28 -11.03
N ILE A 137 -20.11 3.33 -11.99
CA ILE A 137 -18.85 4.06 -11.87
C ILE A 137 -19.20 5.54 -12.00
N GLY A 138 -19.22 6.27 -10.89
CA GLY A 138 -19.40 7.72 -10.88
C GLY A 138 -18.13 8.44 -11.35
N GLU A 139 -16.98 7.95 -10.91
CA GLU A 139 -15.68 8.36 -11.42
C GLU A 139 -14.67 7.22 -11.35
N LEU A 140 -13.92 7.01 -12.42
CA LEU A 140 -12.70 6.22 -12.41
C LEU A 140 -11.60 7.06 -13.04
N ARG A 141 -10.53 7.28 -12.28
CA ARG A 141 -9.38 8.10 -12.67
C ARG A 141 -8.09 7.28 -12.58
N LEU A 142 -7.31 7.34 -13.64
CA LEU A 142 -5.97 6.76 -13.73
C LEU A 142 -4.96 7.84 -14.05
N ARG A 143 -3.88 7.89 -13.28
CA ARG A 143 -2.74 8.78 -13.53
C ARG A 143 -1.51 8.30 -12.79
N ASP A 144 -0.38 8.18 -13.47
CA ASP A 144 0.95 7.96 -12.86
C ASP A 144 0.96 6.83 -11.81
N GLY A 145 0.40 5.66 -12.15
CA GLY A 145 0.32 4.51 -11.25
C GLY A 145 -0.68 4.64 -10.10
N VAL A 146 -1.55 5.65 -10.11
CA VAL A 146 -2.62 5.84 -9.12
C VAL A 146 -3.98 5.58 -9.75
N LEU A 147 -4.80 4.77 -9.07
CA LEU A 147 -6.20 4.54 -9.37
C LEU A 147 -7.08 5.15 -8.29
N VAL A 148 -8.13 5.85 -8.72
CA VAL A 148 -9.29 6.20 -7.89
C VAL A 148 -10.55 5.73 -8.63
N ALA A 149 -11.34 4.86 -8.02
CA ALA A 149 -12.63 4.39 -8.53
C ALA A 149 -13.73 4.66 -7.49
N GLU A 150 -14.58 5.64 -7.77
CA GLU A 150 -15.80 5.95 -7.03
C GLU A 150 -17.01 5.27 -7.68
N PHE A 151 -17.66 4.41 -6.91
CA PHE A 151 -18.92 3.79 -7.23
C PHE A 151 -20.05 4.54 -6.56
N THR A 152 -21.10 4.84 -7.33
CA THR A 152 -22.35 5.39 -6.81
C THR A 152 -23.42 4.31 -6.86
N THR A 153 -24.28 4.30 -5.84
CA THR A 153 -25.45 3.43 -5.76
C THR A 153 -26.66 4.25 -5.36
N ALA A 154 -27.85 3.64 -5.34
CA ALA A 154 -29.06 4.29 -4.87
C ALA A 154 -29.01 4.68 -3.36
N ALA A 155 -28.10 4.10 -2.57
CA ALA A 155 -28.07 4.27 -1.12
C ALA A 155 -26.78 4.91 -0.58
N GLY A 156 -25.81 5.22 -1.44
CA GLY A 156 -24.55 5.81 -1.02
C GLY A 156 -23.44 5.61 -2.05
N LYS A 157 -22.20 5.75 -1.57
CA LYS A 157 -21.00 5.66 -2.39
C LYS A 157 -19.97 4.73 -1.76
N LEU A 158 -19.12 4.18 -2.62
CA LEU A 158 -17.90 3.48 -2.21
C LEU A 158 -16.75 3.96 -3.10
N LYS A 159 -15.63 4.35 -2.50
CA LYS A 159 -14.41 4.74 -3.19
C LYS A 159 -13.33 3.70 -2.95
N VAL A 160 -12.72 3.21 -4.03
CA VAL A 160 -11.51 2.37 -4.02
C VAL A 160 -10.35 3.21 -4.53
N GLN A 161 -9.28 3.29 -3.75
CA GLN A 161 -8.04 3.95 -4.14
C GLN A 161 -6.89 2.95 -4.07
N ALA A 162 -6.01 2.99 -5.06
CA ALA A 162 -4.82 2.15 -5.08
C ALA A 162 -3.64 2.86 -5.71
N LYS A 163 -2.44 2.46 -5.31
CA LYS A 163 -1.18 2.81 -5.94
C LYS A 163 -0.51 1.54 -6.46
N ASP A 164 0.04 1.62 -7.66
CA ASP A 164 0.86 0.58 -8.24
C ASP A 164 2.29 0.75 -7.75
N ALA A 165 2.56 0.20 -6.58
CA ALA A 165 3.85 0.28 -5.91
C ALA A 165 4.15 -1.04 -5.18
N PRO A 166 5.43 -1.41 -5.02
CA PRO A 166 5.80 -2.64 -4.33
C PRO A 166 5.55 -2.58 -2.81
N GLN A 167 5.49 -1.38 -2.20
CA GLN A 167 5.31 -1.14 -0.76
C GLN A 167 4.56 0.17 -0.46
N GLY A 168 4.28 0.40 0.82
CA GLY A 168 3.72 1.63 1.37
C GLY A 168 2.19 1.59 1.53
N GLY A 169 1.58 2.77 1.64
CA GLY A 169 0.12 2.93 1.59
C GLY A 169 -0.43 2.71 0.18
N ILE A 170 -0.73 1.45 -0.16
CA ILE A 170 -1.04 1.02 -1.53
C ILE A 170 -2.53 0.87 -1.84
N PHE A 171 -3.40 0.82 -0.83
CA PHE A 171 -4.80 0.48 -1.04
C PHE A 171 -5.72 1.07 0.03
N GLN A 172 -6.88 1.58 -0.36
CA GLN A 172 -7.93 2.08 0.52
C GLN A 172 -9.34 1.84 -0.05
N MET A 173 -10.28 1.49 0.84
CA MET A 173 -11.73 1.47 0.57
C MET A 173 -12.44 2.39 1.56
N GLU A 174 -13.19 3.37 1.04
CA GLU A 174 -13.95 4.34 1.83
C GLU A 174 -15.43 4.27 1.47
N GLN A 175 -16.31 4.39 2.45
CA GLN A 175 -17.76 4.25 2.22
C GLN A 175 -18.56 5.42 2.79
N GLU A 176 -19.62 5.77 2.08
CA GLU A 176 -20.57 6.82 2.47
C GLU A 176 -22.01 6.30 2.35
N PHE A 177 -22.30 5.16 2.99
CA PHE A 177 -23.66 4.66 3.17
C PHE A 177 -24.26 5.22 4.47
N GLY A 178 -25.58 5.20 4.61
CA GLY A 178 -26.30 5.80 5.74
C GLY A 178 -26.05 5.18 7.13
N GLY A 179 -25.11 4.24 7.28
CA GLY A 179 -24.77 3.60 8.54
C GLY A 179 -23.47 2.79 8.47
N PRO A 180 -23.08 2.14 9.57
CA PRO A 180 -21.90 1.28 9.58
C PRO A 180 -22.05 0.10 8.61
N VAL A 181 -20.95 -0.20 7.92
CA VAL A 181 -20.85 -1.37 7.03
C VAL A 181 -19.80 -2.30 7.57
N GLU A 182 -20.10 -3.60 7.60
CA GLU A 182 -19.10 -4.60 7.94
C GLU A 182 -18.17 -4.85 6.75
N TYR A 183 -16.87 -4.88 6.99
CA TYR A 183 -15.84 -5.26 6.03
C TYR A 183 -15.22 -6.58 6.46
N VAL A 184 -15.16 -7.53 5.52
CA VAL A 184 -14.47 -8.80 5.69
C VAL A 184 -13.24 -8.79 4.80
N HIS A 185 -12.07 -8.92 5.42
CA HIS A 185 -10.80 -9.09 4.70
C HIS A 185 -10.32 -10.52 4.91
N THR A 186 -9.96 -11.18 3.82
CA THR A 186 -9.37 -12.52 3.84
C THR A 186 -8.03 -12.46 3.14
N LEU A 187 -6.97 -12.85 3.85
CA LEU A 187 -5.62 -12.96 3.32
C LEU A 187 -5.54 -14.02 2.22
N GLY A 188 -4.55 -13.89 1.35
CA GLY A 188 -4.23 -14.96 0.40
C GLY A 188 -3.76 -16.22 1.12
N PRO A 189 -3.81 -17.38 0.44
CA PRO A 189 -3.63 -18.69 1.06
C PRO A 189 -2.23 -18.95 1.64
N THR A 190 -1.23 -18.15 1.26
CA THR A 190 0.16 -18.26 1.74
C THR A 190 0.49 -17.25 2.84
N LEU A 191 -0.50 -16.46 3.27
CA LEU A 191 -0.32 -15.42 4.28
C LEU A 191 -1.12 -15.74 5.54
N PHE A 192 -0.64 -15.19 6.65
CA PHE A 192 -1.32 -15.25 7.93
C PHE A 192 -1.12 -13.95 8.70
N TYR A 193 -2.06 -13.67 9.61
CA TYR A 193 -1.91 -12.63 10.60
C TYR A 193 -1.07 -13.11 11.78
N PHE A 194 -0.21 -12.26 12.32
CA PHE A 194 0.64 -12.54 13.47
C PHE A 194 0.78 -11.29 14.35
N VAL A 195 1.12 -11.48 15.63
CA VAL A 195 1.52 -10.36 16.50
C VAL A 195 3.00 -10.11 16.29
N ASN A 196 3.35 -8.88 15.90
CA ASN A 196 4.73 -8.48 15.74
C ASN A 196 5.37 -8.27 17.12
N GLU A 197 6.43 -9.03 17.40
CA GLU A 197 7.12 -9.04 18.68
C GLU A 197 7.73 -7.69 19.07
N TYR A 198 8.11 -6.86 18.10
CA TYR A 198 8.75 -5.57 18.34
C TYR A 198 7.75 -4.43 18.53
N THR A 199 6.55 -4.52 17.93
CA THR A 199 5.56 -3.44 17.98
C THR A 199 4.35 -3.76 18.84
N GLY A 200 4.11 -5.05 19.15
CA GLY A 200 2.85 -5.53 19.74
C GLY A 200 1.63 -5.36 18.84
N LYS A 201 1.80 -4.83 17.62
CA LYS A 201 0.73 -4.65 16.64
C LYS A 201 0.53 -5.93 15.85
N VAL A 202 -0.66 -6.06 15.28
CA VAL A 202 -0.97 -7.14 14.34
C VAL A 202 -0.44 -6.78 12.96
N ASN A 203 0.38 -7.67 12.40
CA ASN A 203 0.81 -7.64 11.01
C ASN A 203 0.27 -8.87 10.26
N PHE A 204 0.42 -8.88 8.94
CA PHE A 204 0.30 -10.07 8.12
C PHE A 204 1.52 -10.25 7.23
N GLY A 205 1.78 -11.48 6.82
CA GLY A 205 2.92 -11.83 5.98
C GLY A 205 2.97 -13.34 5.71
N ASN A 206 4.02 -13.80 5.05
CA ASN A 206 4.27 -15.22 4.78
C ASN A 206 5.36 -15.83 5.69
N GLY A 207 5.94 -15.03 6.59
CA GLY A 207 7.00 -15.46 7.50
C GLY A 207 8.37 -15.75 6.86
N VAL A 208 8.54 -15.46 5.57
CA VAL A 208 9.81 -15.64 4.86
C VAL A 208 10.66 -14.37 5.04
N PRO A 209 11.86 -14.46 5.67
CA PRO A 209 12.75 -13.30 5.83
C PRO A 209 13.16 -12.69 4.49
N GLY A 210 13.47 -11.39 4.49
CA GLY A 210 14.10 -10.76 3.33
C GLY A 210 15.52 -11.27 3.07
N ASP A 211 15.97 -11.14 1.83
CA ASP A 211 17.33 -11.45 1.39
C ASP A 211 17.80 -10.45 0.31
N THR A 212 18.92 -10.76 -0.37
CA THR A 212 19.46 -9.90 -1.45
C THR A 212 18.52 -9.72 -2.65
N THR A 213 17.46 -10.52 -2.74
CA THR A 213 16.53 -10.55 -3.85
C THR A 213 15.18 -9.93 -3.51
N HIS A 214 14.73 -9.92 -2.26
CA HIS A 214 13.47 -9.28 -1.85
C HIS A 214 13.48 -8.88 -0.37
N GLN A 215 12.60 -7.95 0.01
CA GLN A 215 12.34 -7.62 1.42
C GLN A 215 11.32 -8.60 2.03
N MET A 216 11.19 -8.65 3.36
CA MET A 216 10.15 -9.48 3.99
C MET A 216 8.75 -9.00 3.59
N LEU A 217 7.85 -9.93 3.25
CA LEU A 217 6.46 -9.59 2.99
C LEU A 217 5.77 -9.25 4.32
N LEU A 218 5.62 -7.96 4.57
CA LEU A 218 4.95 -7.41 5.74
C LEU A 218 3.81 -6.50 5.32
N GLY A 219 2.71 -6.58 6.05
CA GLY A 219 1.61 -5.65 5.91
C GLY A 219 0.78 -5.50 7.16
N LYS A 220 -0.12 -4.52 7.14
CA LYS A 220 -1.17 -4.34 8.15
C LYS A 220 -2.43 -3.77 7.52
N ASP A 221 -3.58 -4.14 8.07
CA ASP A 221 -4.81 -3.40 7.83
C ASP A 221 -4.70 -2.00 8.47
N SER A 222 -5.23 -0.99 7.78
CA SER A 222 -5.14 0.41 8.19
C SER A 222 -6.54 1.02 8.34
N PRO A 223 -7.23 0.76 9.46
CA PRO A 223 -8.56 1.30 9.73
C PRO A 223 -8.53 2.82 10.01
N GLN A 224 -9.59 3.52 9.65
CA GLN A 224 -9.94 4.84 10.18
C GLN A 224 -11.47 4.91 10.36
N VAL A 225 -11.92 5.38 11.52
CA VAL A 225 -13.33 5.33 11.95
C VAL A 225 -13.92 3.92 11.77
N ALA A 226 -13.16 2.91 12.18
CA ALA A 226 -13.51 1.51 12.06
C ALA A 226 -13.11 0.72 13.30
N THR A 227 -14.00 -0.17 13.74
CA THR A 227 -13.83 -1.00 14.94
C THR A 227 -13.64 -2.46 14.51
N LYS A 228 -12.57 -3.09 14.98
CA LYS A 228 -12.35 -4.53 14.75
C LYS A 228 -13.43 -5.33 15.49
N LEU A 229 -14.13 -6.19 14.76
CA LEU A 229 -15.17 -7.08 15.30
C LEU A 229 -14.60 -8.46 15.64
N ALA A 230 -13.77 -9.00 14.75
CA ALA A 230 -13.16 -10.31 14.92
C ALA A 230 -11.86 -10.41 14.11
N GLN A 231 -11.01 -11.34 14.52
CA GLN A 231 -9.81 -11.70 13.79
C GLN A 231 -9.43 -13.15 14.10
N ASP A 232 -9.07 -13.89 13.06
CA ASP A 232 -8.38 -15.18 13.14
C ASP A 232 -7.06 -15.13 12.35
N GLY A 233 -6.43 -16.28 12.14
CA GLY A 233 -5.15 -16.39 11.44
C GLY A 233 -5.15 -15.89 10.00
N THR A 234 -6.30 -15.75 9.34
CA THR A 234 -6.38 -15.35 7.91
C THR A 234 -7.45 -14.32 7.59
N THR A 235 -8.40 -14.09 8.50
CA THR A 235 -9.56 -13.23 8.27
C THR A 235 -9.68 -12.17 9.35
N THR A 236 -10.03 -10.95 8.94
CA THR A 236 -10.47 -9.90 9.86
C THR A 236 -11.85 -9.39 9.48
N ARG A 237 -12.63 -9.00 10.49
CA ARG A 237 -13.95 -8.38 10.35
C ARG A 237 -13.94 -7.03 11.04
N TRP A 238 -14.46 -6.01 10.38
CA TRP A 238 -14.44 -4.62 10.85
C TRP A 238 -15.81 -3.98 10.67
N SER A 239 -16.29 -3.22 11.65
CA SER A 239 -17.44 -2.31 11.48
C SER A 239 -16.90 -0.94 11.12
N VAL A 240 -17.22 -0.42 9.94
CA VAL A 240 -16.70 0.84 9.40
C VAL A 240 -17.83 1.85 9.35
N ALA A 241 -17.70 2.97 10.07
CA ALA A 241 -18.72 4.01 10.06
C ALA A 241 -18.79 4.73 8.69
N SER A 242 -19.88 5.45 8.43
CA SER A 242 -20.00 6.30 7.25
C SER A 242 -18.91 7.37 7.24
N GLY A 243 -18.25 7.59 6.10
CA GLY A 243 -17.06 8.41 5.97
C GLY A 243 -15.77 7.75 6.51
N GLY A 244 -15.86 6.55 7.07
CA GLY A 244 -14.73 5.74 7.50
C GLY A 244 -14.10 4.97 6.35
N ARG A 245 -12.94 4.35 6.62
CA ARG A 245 -12.20 3.58 5.61
C ARG A 245 -11.43 2.40 6.17
N MET A 246 -11.19 1.45 5.27
CA MET A 246 -10.27 0.33 5.47
C MET A 246 -9.17 0.40 4.42
N GLY A 247 -7.94 0.64 4.87
CA GLY A 247 -6.74 0.62 4.04
C GLY A 247 -5.87 -0.61 4.23
N GLY A 248 -4.82 -0.69 3.41
CA GLY A 248 -3.72 -1.63 3.55
C GLY A 248 -2.39 -0.88 3.40
N VAL A 249 -1.45 -1.21 4.27
CA VAL A 249 -0.08 -0.70 4.23
C VAL A 249 0.86 -1.89 4.17
N LEU A 250 1.87 -1.83 3.30
CA LEU A 250 2.86 -2.87 3.10
C LEU A 250 4.28 -2.37 3.37
N GLY A 251 5.19 -3.30 3.64
CA GLY A 251 6.62 -3.04 3.81
C GLY A 251 6.97 -2.36 5.13
N GLU A 252 7.99 -1.51 5.11
CA GLU A 252 8.48 -0.78 6.29
C GLU A 252 7.36 0.04 6.97
N ASP A 253 6.49 0.68 6.19
CA ASP A 253 5.33 1.44 6.68
C ASP A 253 4.34 0.56 7.48
N ALA A 254 4.39 -0.76 7.31
CA ALA A 254 3.53 -1.69 8.05
C ALA A 254 4.01 -1.92 9.49
N ILE A 255 5.29 -1.65 9.78
CA ILE A 255 5.89 -1.84 11.10
C ILE A 255 6.36 -0.52 11.74
N GLU A 256 6.22 0.60 11.03
CA GLU A 256 6.51 1.92 11.55
C GLU A 256 5.76 2.17 12.88
N LEU A 257 6.48 2.73 13.86
CA LEU A 257 5.94 3.08 15.18
C LEU A 257 5.09 4.36 15.16
N SER A 258 4.75 4.89 13.98
CA SER A 258 3.87 6.05 13.85
C SER A 258 2.51 5.77 14.50
N ALA A 259 1.93 6.82 15.08
CA ALA A 259 0.55 6.78 15.52
C ALA A 259 -0.34 6.53 14.29
N GLY A 260 -1.32 5.62 14.40
CA GLY A 260 -2.27 5.37 13.33
C GLY A 260 -3.03 6.63 12.91
N ALA A 261 -3.73 6.58 11.78
CA ALA A 261 -4.59 7.67 11.34
C ALA A 261 -5.53 8.08 12.49
N THR A 262 -5.46 9.34 12.90
CA THR A 262 -6.33 9.85 13.97
C THR A 262 -7.75 9.93 13.45
N ASP A 263 -8.71 9.43 14.24
CA ASP A 263 -10.13 9.58 13.90
C ASP A 263 -10.44 11.06 13.75
N CYS A 264 -10.80 11.44 12.55
CA CYS A 264 -11.17 12.80 12.23
C CYS A 264 -12.51 12.80 11.50
N THR A 265 -13.44 13.57 12.03
CA THR A 265 -14.85 13.57 11.65
C THR A 265 -15.27 14.86 10.93
N SER A 266 -14.39 15.86 10.79
CA SER A 266 -14.54 17.05 9.93
C SER A 266 -13.21 17.81 9.77
N ASP A 267 -12.97 18.45 8.61
CA ASP A 267 -11.78 19.26 8.28
C ASP A 267 -10.41 18.59 8.57
N CYS A 268 -10.32 17.33 8.16
CA CYS A 268 -9.16 16.46 8.39
C CYS A 268 -7.98 16.82 7.49
N GLN A 269 -7.24 17.84 7.89
CA GLN A 269 -5.84 17.96 7.48
C GLN A 269 -5.02 16.98 8.31
N ALA A 270 -4.07 16.25 7.70
CA ALA A 270 -3.07 15.49 8.44
C ALA A 270 -2.18 16.46 9.26
N ARG A 271 -2.68 16.90 10.42
CA ARG A 271 -2.03 17.90 11.30
C ARG A 271 -1.01 17.27 12.24
N ASN A 272 -1.06 15.95 12.41
CA ASN A 272 -0.01 15.17 13.09
C ASN A 272 1.17 14.96 12.14
N ARG A 273 1.76 16.04 11.63
CA ARG A 273 3.03 15.96 10.92
C ARG A 273 4.12 15.70 11.95
N ILE A 274 4.62 14.47 12.01
CA ILE A 274 5.89 14.20 12.67
C ILE A 274 6.95 14.92 11.83
N ARG A 275 7.63 15.91 12.41
CA ARG A 275 8.82 16.52 11.79
C ARG A 275 10.01 15.61 12.11
N GLY A 276 10.34 14.71 11.20
CA GLY A 276 11.44 13.75 11.35
C GLY A 276 11.02 12.33 10.97
N SER A 277 11.94 11.37 11.06
CA SER A 277 11.69 9.95 10.84
C SER A 277 11.28 9.27 12.15
N VAL A 278 10.31 8.37 12.10
CA VAL A 278 10.01 7.46 13.21
C VAL A 278 10.92 6.23 13.08
N PRO A 279 11.42 5.64 14.17
CA PRO A 279 12.19 4.40 14.09
C PRO A 279 11.38 3.28 13.43
N VAL A 280 11.98 2.64 12.43
CA VAL A 280 11.52 1.37 11.87
C VAL A 280 12.17 0.26 12.70
N PRO A 281 11.39 -0.60 13.38
CA PRO A 281 11.95 -1.71 14.15
C PRO A 281 12.51 -2.80 13.22
N PRO A 282 13.30 -3.76 13.75
CA PRO A 282 13.71 -4.93 12.99
C PRO A 282 12.54 -5.73 12.41
N GLU A 283 12.81 -6.50 11.36
CA GLU A 283 11.86 -7.48 10.83
C GLU A 283 11.58 -8.58 11.87
N PRO A 284 10.32 -9.01 12.06
CA PRO A 284 9.96 -10.12 12.94
C PRO A 284 10.69 -11.42 12.59
N VAL A 285 11.15 -12.16 13.60
CA VAL A 285 11.82 -13.44 13.38
C VAL A 285 10.84 -14.59 13.60
N SER A 286 10.67 -15.45 12.59
CA SER A 286 9.82 -16.65 12.65
C SER A 286 8.39 -16.37 13.19
N PRO A 287 7.64 -15.43 12.57
CA PRO A 287 6.31 -15.08 13.06
C PRO A 287 5.36 -16.27 13.03
N THR A 288 4.55 -16.41 14.09
CA THR A 288 3.55 -17.48 14.21
C THR A 288 2.13 -16.92 13.98
N PRO A 289 1.24 -17.66 13.31
CA PRO A 289 -0.15 -17.25 13.12
C PRO A 289 -0.87 -16.93 14.44
N ILE A 290 -1.78 -15.96 14.42
CA ILE A 290 -2.78 -15.73 15.47
C ILE A 290 -3.83 -16.84 15.40
N GLY A 291 -4.21 -17.37 16.57
CA GLY A 291 -5.21 -18.44 16.72
C GLY A 291 -4.54 -19.80 16.89
#